data_AF-A0A6N9BAM1-F1
#
_entry.id   AF-A0A6N9BAM1-F1
#
_cell.length_a   1.000
_cell.length_b   1.000
_cell.length_c   1.000
_cell.angle_alpha   90.00
_cell.angle_beta   90.00
_cell.angle_gamma   90.00
#
_symmetry.space_group_name_H-M   'P 1'
#
loop_
_entity.id
_entity.type
_entity.pdbx_description
1 polymer ?
#
loop_
_entity_poly.entity_id
_entity_poly.type
_entity_poly.pdbx_seq_one_letter_code
_entity_poly.pdbx_strand_id
1 'polypeptide(L)' 'MASEIGKTPRTVALFATCLADLVRPSVAFASARLLEAAGCRVEAPAAQTCCGPPAWN' A
#
# COMPACT_ATOMS: atom_id res chain seq x y z
N MET A 1 4.79 -11.32 21.56
CA MET A 1 3.88 -10.17 21.43
C MET A 1 3.78 -9.77 19.96
N ALA A 2 3.05 -10.53 19.15
CA ALA A 2 2.59 -10.12 17.82
C ALA A 2 1.09 -10.38 17.87
N SER A 3 0.33 -9.28 17.91
CA SER A 3 -1.11 -9.24 18.14
C SER A 3 -1.84 -10.28 17.27
N GLU A 4 -2.78 -11.00 17.88
CA GLU A 4 -3.83 -11.79 17.24
C GLU A 4 -4.66 -10.89 16.30
N ILE A 5 -4.16 -10.65 15.10
CA ILE A 5 -4.89 -10.04 13.98
C ILE A 5 -5.87 -11.12 13.48
N GLY A 6 -7.01 -11.20 14.15
CA GLY A 6 -7.98 -12.30 14.05
C GLY A 6 -8.36 -12.74 12.64
N LYS A 7 -8.13 -14.03 12.37
CA LYS A 7 -8.99 -15.03 11.71
C LYS A 7 -9.57 -14.78 10.29
N THR A 8 -9.32 -13.65 9.66
CA THR A 8 -9.66 -13.40 8.24
C THR A 8 -8.61 -12.49 7.59
N PRO A 9 -8.20 -12.74 6.33
CA PRO A 9 -7.24 -11.87 5.65
C PRO A 9 -7.80 -10.43 5.61
N ARG A 10 -7.06 -9.47 6.17
CA ARG A 10 -7.46 -8.07 6.09
C ARG A 10 -7.22 -7.55 4.69
N THR A 11 -8.27 -7.08 4.03
CA THR A 11 -8.15 -6.39 2.74
C THR A 11 -7.68 -4.96 2.98
N VAL A 12 -6.60 -4.56 2.31
CA VAL A 12 -6.02 -3.22 2.38
C VAL A 12 -5.84 -2.65 0.98
N ALA A 13 -6.17 -1.38 0.80
CA ALA A 13 -5.91 -0.66 -0.43
C ALA A 13 -4.54 0.03 -0.36
N LEU A 14 -3.60 -0.34 -1.22
CA LEU A 14 -2.30 0.29 -1.33
C LEU A 14 -2.40 1.51 -2.25
N PHE A 15 -2.29 2.70 -1.65
CA PHE A 15 -2.22 3.96 -2.39
C PHE A 15 -0.78 4.19 -2.89
N ALA A 16 -0.53 3.85 -4.15
CA ALA A 16 0.75 4.07 -4.80
C ALA A 16 0.79 5.52 -5.32
N THR A 17 1.34 6.42 -4.50
CA THR A 17 1.42 7.85 -4.82
C THR A 17 2.23 8.11 -6.08
N CYS A 18 2.09 9.31 -6.66
CA CYS A 18 2.87 9.74 -7.83
C CYS A 18 4.39 9.63 -7.61
N LEU A 19 4.88 9.84 -6.39
CA LEU A 19 6.30 9.65 -6.05
C LEU A 19 6.71 8.19 -6.04
N ALA A 20 5.91 7.33 -5.41
CA ALA A 20 6.19 5.90 -5.37
C ALA A 20 6.12 5.30 -6.77
N ASP A 21 5.20 5.74 -7.61
CA ASP A 21 5.00 5.22 -8.96
C ASP A 21 6.03 5.76 -9.98
N LEU A 22 6.30 7.08 -9.98
CA LEU A 22 7.15 7.70 -11.00
C LEU A 22 8.63 7.81 -10.62
N VAL A 23 8.94 8.00 -9.34
CA VAL A 23 10.32 8.27 -8.88
C VAL A 23 10.97 7.01 -8.34
N ARG A 24 10.21 6.15 -7.63
CA ARG A 24 10.78 4.93 -7.05
C ARG A 24 9.79 3.76 -6.98
N PRO A 25 9.44 3.14 -8.14
CA PRO A 25 8.48 2.04 -8.24
C PRO A 25 8.73 0.90 -7.25
N SER A 26 10.00 0.59 -6.99
CA SER A 26 10.40 -0.50 -6.09
C SER A 26 9.83 -0.38 -4.68
N VAL A 27 9.55 0.84 -4.20
CA VAL A 27 8.99 1.08 -2.87
C VAL A 27 7.54 0.59 -2.79
N ALA A 28 6.71 0.86 -3.82
CA ALA A 28 5.33 0.39 -3.86
C ALA A 28 5.28 -1.15 -3.85
N PHE A 29 6.11 -1.80 -4.67
CA PHE A 29 6.18 -3.26 -4.71
C PHE A 29 6.71 -3.88 -3.41
N ALA A 30 7.72 -3.28 -2.78
CA ALA A 30 8.23 -3.74 -1.50
C ALA A 30 7.16 -3.65 -0.40
N SER A 31 6.39 -2.56 -0.36
CA SER A 31 5.26 -2.39 0.57
C SER A 31 4.18 -3.44 0.36
N ALA A 32 3.79 -3.71 -0.90
CA ALA A 32 2.82 -4.76 -1.22
C ALA A 32 3.29 -6.13 -0.71
N ARG A 33 4.54 -6.52 -0.99
CA ARG A 33 5.12 -7.80 -0.54
C ARG A 33 5.16 -7.93 0.99
N LEU A 34 5.44 -6.84 1.71
CA LEU A 34 5.43 -6.83 3.18
C LEU A 34 4.01 -7.04 3.73
N LEU A 35 3.01 -6.38 3.14
CA LEU A 35 1.60 -6.53 3.53
C LEU A 35 1.08 -7.94 3.24
N GLU A 36 1.41 -8.49 2.07
CA GLU A 36 1.07 -9.88 1.72
C GLU A 36 1.72 -10.87 2.69
N ALA A 37 3.02 -10.68 3.03
CA ALA A 37 3.72 -11.50 4.01
C ALA A 37 3.12 -11.39 5.43
N ALA A 38 2.49 -10.27 5.75
CA ALA A 38 1.74 -10.07 6.99
C ALA A 38 0.33 -10.68 6.97
N GLY A 39 -0.07 -11.34 5.87
CA GLY A 39 -1.38 -12.00 5.73
C GLY A 39 -2.50 -11.08 5.25
N CYS A 40 -2.17 -9.89 4.72
CA CYS A 40 -3.16 -9.00 4.12
C CYS A 40 -3.46 -9.40 2.67
N ARG A 41 -4.71 -9.16 2.24
CA ARG A 41 -5.07 -9.08 0.82
C ARG A 41 -4.82 -7.65 0.37
N VAL A 42 -3.86 -7.45 -0.54
CA VAL A 42 -3.52 -6.12 -1.04
C VAL A 42 -4.28 -5.86 -2.34
N GLU A 43 -4.93 -4.71 -2.42
CA GLU A 43 -5.58 -4.21 -3.63
C GLU A 43 -4.97 -2.86 -4.02
N ALA A 44 -4.81 -2.61 -5.31
CA ALA A 44 -4.40 -1.31 -5.84
C ALA A 44 -5.53 -0.78 -6.74
N PRO A 45 -6.46 0.04 -6.21
CA PRO A 45 -7.56 0.56 -7.00
C PRO A 45 -7.06 1.36 -8.20
N ALA A 46 -7.64 1.16 -9.39
CA ALA A 46 -7.26 1.91 -10.59
C ALA A 46 -7.68 3.38 -10.55
N ALA A 47 -8.68 3.72 -9.75
CA ALA A 47 -9.23 5.08 -9.63
C ALA A 47 -8.51 5.94 -8.58
N GLN A 48 -7.24 5.64 -8.28
CA GLN A 48 -6.42 6.47 -7.37
C GLN A 48 -6.16 7.84 -8.00
N THR A 49 -6.45 8.90 -7.25
CA THR A 49 -6.21 10.28 -7.68
C THR A 49 -5.02 10.89 -6.96
N CYS A 50 -4.48 11.97 -7.51
CA CYS A 50 -3.38 12.70 -6.90
C CYS A 50 -3.79 13.19 -5.49
N CYS A 51 -2.95 12.91 -4.47
CA CYS A 51 -3.13 13.43 -3.11
C CYS A 51 -2.75 14.92 -2.98
N GLY A 52 -2.36 15.57 -4.07
CA GLY A 52 -1.72 16.88 -4.09
C GLY A 52 -0.20 16.79 -4.24
N PRO A 53 0.46 17.89 -4.61
CA PRO A 53 1.92 17.93 -4.67
C PRO A 53 2.52 17.71 -3.28
N PRO A 54 3.73 17.14 -3.18
CA PRO A 54 4.36 16.83 -1.89
C PRO A 54 4.47 18.03 -0.93
N ALA A 55 4.53 19.24 -1.47
CA ALA A 55 4.59 20.47 -0.69
C ALA A 55 3.25 20.88 -0.05
N TRP A 56 2.13 20.25 -0.41
CA TRP A 56 0.78 20.54 0.08
C TRP A 56 0.11 19.33 0.76
N ASN A 57 0.89 18.31 1.10
CA ASN A 57 0.49 17.11 1.86
C ASN A 57 0.40 17.39 3.37
#